data_AF-A0AAD7LUF9-F1
#
_entry.id   AF-A0AAD7LUF9-F1
#
_cell.length_a   1.000
_cell.length_b   1.000
_cell.length_c   1.000
_cell.angle_alpha   90.00
_cell.angle_beta   90.00
_cell.angle_gamma   90.00
#
_symmetry.space_group_name_H-M   'P 1'
#
loop_
_entity.id
_entity.type
_entity.pdbx_description
1 polymer ?
#
loop_
_entity_poly.entity_id
_entity_poly.type
_entity_poly.pdbx_seq_one_letter_code
_entity_poly.pdbx_strand_id
1 'polypeptide(L)'
;MDISRSGNSSPTYPKWRKVAYGGMQPGYDDNHTDESFLEDMVMNANVVKRDMLKVMQDSVSISQYLCIVALVGLVWAYTLRSTLDENSLASRSPIYQTLTRSISSDTIWAVSVSLLLLHLFLHDYSGSTVRAAAALKNPTLTSCISLNASVVASVFIASRLPSRLHVFAIMLFPLQVFLFAPLVTYCIKKYTFRLHLFFSLTLMAVTLGFVYQLHQLLFVLLLTLLVFVTVVCPYWLIRIQEYKFEINGPWDEAKLCFDITD
;
A
#
# COMPACT_ATOMS: atom_id res chain seq x y z
N MET A 1 -37.92 63.00 -2.09
CA MET A 1 -37.81 61.79 -1.24
C MET A 1 -38.67 60.74 -1.91
N ASP A 2 -38.06 59.76 -2.58
CA ASP A 2 -38.76 58.53 -2.97
C ASP A 2 -37.76 57.38 -2.81
N ILE A 3 -38.00 56.60 -1.76
CA ILE A 3 -37.24 55.42 -1.37
C ILE A 3 -37.88 54.24 -2.10
N SER A 4 -37.24 53.76 -3.18
CA SER A 4 -37.67 52.53 -3.85
C SER A 4 -36.95 51.32 -3.23
N ARG A 5 -37.80 50.44 -2.67
CA ARG A 5 -37.49 49.19 -1.98
C ARG A 5 -36.49 48.29 -2.71
N SER A 6 -35.47 47.84 -1.98
CA SER A 6 -34.61 46.72 -2.34
C SER A 6 -35.43 45.45 -2.49
N GLY A 7 -35.50 44.91 -3.71
CA GLY A 7 -36.06 43.60 -3.98
C GLY A 7 -35.16 42.49 -3.43
N ASN A 8 -35.68 41.71 -2.49
CA ASN A 8 -35.07 40.44 -2.07
C ASN A 8 -35.12 39.44 -3.24
N SER A 9 -34.00 39.24 -3.93
CA SER A 9 -33.82 38.11 -4.83
C SER A 9 -33.57 36.84 -3.99
N SER A 10 -34.57 35.96 -3.96
CA SER A 10 -34.43 34.62 -3.41
C SER A 10 -33.43 33.83 -4.28
N PRO A 11 -32.56 32.98 -3.71
CA PRO A 11 -31.66 32.16 -4.52
C PRO A 11 -32.50 31.18 -5.36
N THR A 12 -32.42 31.33 -6.69
CA THR A 12 -32.99 30.40 -7.65
C THR A 12 -32.20 29.09 -7.59
N TYR A 13 -32.74 28.10 -6.91
CA TYR A 13 -32.20 26.75 -7.00
C TYR A 13 -32.33 26.24 -8.44
N PRO A 14 -31.26 25.66 -9.01
CA PRO A 14 -31.34 25.09 -10.36
C PRO A 14 -32.40 24.00 -10.38
N LYS A 15 -33.36 24.13 -11.30
CA LYS A 15 -34.45 23.18 -11.49
C LYS A 15 -33.87 21.87 -12.02
N TRP A 16 -34.05 20.78 -11.29
CA TRP A 16 -33.59 19.45 -11.71
C TRP A 16 -34.16 19.13 -13.10
N ARG A 17 -33.27 18.82 -14.05
CA ARG A 17 -33.59 18.40 -15.41
C ARG A 17 -33.28 16.91 -15.52
N LYS A 18 -34.21 16.12 -16.06
CA LYS A 18 -33.91 14.73 -16.43
C LYS A 18 -32.96 14.76 -17.63
N VAL A 19 -31.67 14.53 -17.39
CA VAL A 19 -30.64 14.53 -18.44
C VAL A 19 -30.56 13.16 -19.13
N ALA A 20 -30.83 12.07 -18.39
CA ALA A 20 -30.66 10.70 -18.88
C ALA A 20 -31.46 10.31 -20.14
N TYR A 21 -32.58 10.99 -20.42
CA TYR A 21 -33.44 10.72 -21.58
C TYR A 21 -33.65 11.97 -22.45
N GLY A 22 -32.84 13.01 -22.25
CA GLY A 22 -33.00 14.28 -22.96
C GLY A 22 -32.65 14.23 -24.45
N GLY A 23 -32.00 13.15 -24.90
CA GLY A 23 -31.59 12.92 -26.28
C GLY A 23 -32.50 11.98 -27.09
N MET A 24 -33.72 11.69 -26.62
CA MET A 24 -34.65 10.79 -27.32
C MET A 24 -34.96 11.32 -28.73
N GLN A 25 -34.49 10.62 -29.74
CA GLN A 25 -34.69 10.98 -31.15
C GLN A 25 -36.17 10.74 -31.53
N PRO A 26 -36.89 11.76 -32.02
CA PRO A 26 -38.29 11.60 -32.40
C PRO A 26 -38.43 10.65 -33.60
N GLY A 27 -39.30 9.64 -33.47
CA GLY A 27 -39.63 8.73 -34.59
C GLY A 27 -38.96 7.35 -34.55
N TYR A 28 -38.17 7.07 -33.52
CA TYR A 28 -37.54 5.78 -33.30
C TYR A 28 -38.03 5.15 -32.00
N ASP A 29 -38.17 3.83 -32.00
CA ASP A 29 -38.48 3.06 -30.79
C ASP A 29 -37.29 3.12 -29.81
N ASP A 30 -37.56 2.95 -28.51
CA ASP A 30 -36.53 3.06 -27.45
C ASP A 30 -35.39 2.02 -27.59
N ASN A 31 -35.60 0.96 -28.37
CA ASN A 31 -34.62 -0.08 -28.69
C ASN A 31 -34.05 0.03 -30.11
N HIS A 32 -34.35 1.11 -30.83
CA HIS A 32 -33.81 1.33 -32.17
C HIS A 32 -32.31 1.63 -32.10
N THR A 33 -31.55 0.99 -32.99
CA THR A 33 -30.12 1.22 -33.17
C THR A 33 -29.88 1.39 -34.67
N ASP A 34 -29.23 2.48 -35.08
CA ASP A 34 -28.98 2.75 -36.50
C ASP A 34 -28.03 1.70 -37.11
N GLU A 35 -28.18 1.41 -38.40
CA GLU A 35 -27.34 0.43 -39.11
C GLU A 35 -25.85 0.83 -39.11
N SER A 36 -25.55 2.14 -39.04
CA SER A 36 -24.18 2.67 -38.92
C SER A 36 -23.60 2.59 -37.50
N PHE A 37 -24.37 2.19 -36.49
CA PHE A 37 -23.91 2.18 -35.09
C PHE A 37 -22.67 1.31 -34.86
N LEU A 38 -22.60 0.17 -35.55
CA LEU A 38 -21.45 -0.74 -35.44
C LEU A 38 -20.23 -0.21 -36.21
N GLU A 39 -20.41 0.72 -37.15
CA GLU A 39 -19.31 1.34 -37.91
C GLU A 39 -18.46 2.25 -37.02
N ASP A 40 -19.08 2.89 -36.02
CA ASP A 40 -18.41 3.78 -35.05
C ASP A 40 -17.79 3.03 -33.86
N MET A 41 -17.90 1.70 -33.79
CA MET A 41 -17.27 0.91 -32.73
C MET A 41 -15.75 0.83 -32.94
N VAL A 42 -15.00 1.43 -32.00
CA VAL A 42 -13.54 1.40 -31.99
C VAL A 42 -13.05 0.57 -30.80
N MET A 43 -12.34 -0.51 -31.12
CA MET A 43 -11.67 -1.32 -30.12
C MET A 43 -10.35 -0.66 -29.72
N ASN A 44 -10.10 -0.61 -28.41
CA ASN A 44 -8.84 -0.19 -27.80
C ASN A 44 -8.38 1.26 -28.10
N ALA A 45 -9.32 2.17 -28.41
CA ALA A 45 -9.01 3.57 -28.69
C ALA A 45 -8.23 4.26 -27.54
N ASN A 46 -8.56 3.92 -26.29
CA ASN A 46 -8.05 4.56 -25.09
C ASN A 46 -7.02 3.72 -24.30
N VAL A 47 -6.46 2.66 -24.89
CA VAL A 47 -5.51 1.80 -24.16
C VAL A 47 -4.19 2.52 -23.94
N VAL A 48 -4.00 3.04 -22.72
CA VAL A 48 -2.75 3.67 -22.28
C VAL A 48 -1.66 2.60 -22.11
N LYS A 49 -0.65 2.62 -23.00
CA LYS A 49 0.55 1.79 -22.87
C LYS A 49 1.34 2.23 -21.64
N ARG A 50 1.60 1.31 -20.71
CA ARG A 50 2.44 1.60 -19.54
C ARG A 50 3.91 1.57 -19.98
N ASP A 51 4.66 2.54 -19.46
CA ASP A 51 6.11 2.58 -19.63
C ASP A 51 6.74 1.52 -18.72
N MET A 52 7.43 0.53 -19.31
CA MET A 52 8.13 -0.56 -18.59
C MET A 52 8.98 -0.02 -17.45
N LEU A 53 9.70 1.08 -17.72
CA LEU A 53 10.66 1.63 -16.78
C LEU A 53 9.96 2.19 -15.55
N LYS A 54 8.80 2.83 -15.71
CA LYS A 54 8.00 3.35 -14.58
C LYS A 54 7.43 2.23 -13.74
N VAL A 55 6.90 1.17 -14.36
CA VAL A 55 6.34 0.02 -13.61
C VAL A 55 7.44 -0.70 -12.83
N MET A 56 8.63 -0.88 -13.44
CA MET A 56 9.78 -1.43 -12.74
C MET A 56 10.22 -0.52 -11.58
N GLN A 57 10.24 0.80 -11.76
CA GLN A 57 10.56 1.74 -10.69
C GLN A 57 9.61 1.64 -9.49
N ASP A 58 8.31 1.52 -9.74
CA ASP A 58 7.31 1.38 -8.67
C ASP A 58 7.49 0.05 -7.91
N SER A 59 7.82 -1.03 -8.63
CA SER A 59 8.10 -2.33 -8.00
C SER A 59 9.36 -2.34 -7.09
N VAL A 60 10.35 -1.50 -7.40
CA VAL A 60 11.55 -1.33 -6.56
C VAL A 60 11.18 -0.74 -5.20
N SER A 61 10.26 0.22 -5.15
CA SER A 61 9.80 0.80 -3.88
C SER A 61 8.99 -0.18 -3.04
N ILE A 62 8.17 -1.04 -3.68
CA ILE A 62 7.46 -2.11 -2.97
C ILE A 62 8.49 -3.08 -2.36
N SER A 63 9.49 -3.47 -3.13
CA SER A 63 10.53 -4.42 -2.71
C SER A 63 11.43 -3.86 -1.61
N GLN A 64 11.73 -2.55 -1.67
CA GLN A 64 12.40 -1.83 -0.59
C GLN A 64 11.58 -1.88 0.70
N TYR A 65 10.28 -1.66 0.65
CA TYR A 65 9.43 -1.69 1.84
C TYR A 65 9.29 -3.10 2.42
N LEU A 66 9.16 -4.13 1.58
CA LEU A 66 9.24 -5.53 2.00
C LEU A 66 10.53 -5.82 2.77
N CYS A 67 11.66 -5.27 2.30
CA CYS A 67 12.94 -5.36 3.00
C CYS A 67 12.94 -4.64 4.36
N ILE A 68 12.31 -3.47 4.47
CA ILE A 68 12.19 -2.74 5.73
C ILE A 68 11.40 -3.56 6.76
N VAL A 69 10.25 -4.13 6.38
CA VAL A 69 9.46 -5.00 7.27
C VAL A 69 10.22 -6.27 7.64
N ALA A 70 10.95 -6.87 6.69
CA ALA A 70 11.79 -8.04 6.96
C ALA A 70 12.92 -7.72 7.96
N LEU A 71 13.57 -6.56 7.87
CA LEU A 71 14.57 -6.11 8.85
C LEU A 71 13.99 -5.93 10.24
N VAL A 72 12.78 -5.35 10.35
CA VAL A 72 12.08 -5.24 11.62
C VAL A 72 11.83 -6.63 12.23
N GLY A 73 11.33 -7.57 11.43
CA GLY A 73 11.15 -8.96 11.86
C GLY A 73 12.47 -9.65 12.25
N LEU A 74 13.57 -9.35 11.55
CA LEU A 74 14.90 -9.84 11.89
C LEU A 74 15.39 -9.32 13.23
N VAL A 75 15.26 -8.01 13.49
CA VAL A 75 15.62 -7.41 14.78
C VAL A 75 14.85 -8.07 15.92
N TRP A 76 13.56 -8.34 15.72
CA TRP A 76 12.77 -9.12 16.68
C TRP A 76 13.34 -10.52 16.88
N ALA A 77 13.59 -11.27 15.80
CA ALA A 77 14.12 -12.63 15.88
C ALA A 77 15.48 -12.70 16.59
N TYR A 78 16.40 -11.78 16.28
CA TYR A 78 17.72 -11.72 16.91
C TYR A 78 17.63 -11.34 18.40
N THR A 79 16.81 -10.35 18.75
CA THR A 79 16.66 -9.93 20.15
C THR A 79 15.99 -11.01 21.00
N LEU A 80 15.03 -11.74 20.43
CA LEU A 80 14.43 -12.88 21.12
C LEU A 80 15.43 -14.03 21.25
N ARG A 81 16.24 -14.32 20.22
CA ARG A 81 17.29 -15.33 20.31
C ARG A 81 18.33 -14.99 21.38
N SER A 82 18.81 -13.75 21.43
CA SER A 82 19.83 -13.33 22.41
C SER A 82 19.30 -13.36 23.85
N THR A 83 18.07 -12.89 24.08
CA THR A 83 17.44 -12.95 25.40
C THR A 83 17.12 -14.36 25.84
N LEU A 84 16.79 -15.27 24.91
CA LEU A 84 16.63 -16.68 25.21
C LEU A 84 17.97 -17.30 25.62
N ASP A 85 19.08 -17.02 24.95
CA ASP A 85 20.39 -17.57 25.35
C ASP A 85 20.81 -17.12 26.76
N GLU A 86 20.63 -15.84 27.10
CA GLU A 86 20.93 -15.29 28.43
C GLU A 86 20.08 -15.94 29.54
N ASN A 87 18.78 -16.13 29.28
CA ASN A 87 17.85 -16.70 30.27
C ASN A 87 17.84 -18.23 30.28
N SER A 88 18.25 -18.88 29.18
CA SER A 88 18.33 -20.35 29.08
C SER A 88 19.42 -20.92 29.98
N LEU A 89 20.48 -20.14 30.25
CA LEU A 89 21.49 -20.49 31.26
C LEU A 89 20.98 -20.32 32.71
N ALA A 90 20.09 -19.37 32.99
CA ALA A 90 19.70 -19.02 34.36
C ALA A 90 18.30 -19.52 34.80
N SER A 91 17.44 -19.99 33.90
CA SER A 91 16.00 -20.12 34.22
C SER A 91 15.28 -21.29 33.58
N ARG A 92 15.94 -22.45 33.50
CA ARG A 92 15.22 -23.74 33.48
C ARG A 92 14.61 -24.03 34.86
N SER A 93 13.94 -23.05 35.47
CA SER A 93 13.06 -23.29 36.62
C SER A 93 11.68 -23.68 36.05
N PRO A 94 11.11 -24.83 36.44
CA PRO A 94 9.79 -25.29 35.99
C PRO A 94 8.62 -24.41 36.48
N ILE A 95 8.88 -23.18 36.93
CA ILE A 95 7.94 -22.29 37.61
C ILE A 95 7.39 -21.19 36.66
N TYR A 96 8.17 -20.73 35.67
CA TYR A 96 7.62 -19.85 34.62
C TYR A 96 6.69 -20.60 33.65
N GLN A 97 6.79 -21.93 33.61
CA GLN A 97 6.00 -22.80 32.73
C GLN A 97 4.55 -23.01 33.22
N THR A 98 4.28 -22.80 34.51
CA THR A 98 2.99 -23.12 35.13
C THR A 98 2.07 -21.91 35.34
N LEU A 99 2.58 -20.66 35.32
CA LEU A 99 1.77 -19.49 35.68
C LEU A 99 1.29 -18.61 34.51
N THR A 100 1.87 -18.69 33.31
CA THR A 100 1.49 -17.87 32.13
C THR A 100 0.82 -18.67 31.01
N ARG A 101 0.18 -19.79 31.39
CA ARG A 101 -0.40 -20.81 30.52
C ARG A 101 -1.78 -20.46 29.94
N SER A 102 -2.00 -19.20 29.52
CA SER A 102 -3.21 -18.86 28.76
C SER A 102 -2.96 -18.47 27.31
N ILE A 103 -1.71 -18.17 26.91
CA ILE A 103 -1.36 -17.83 25.52
C ILE A 103 -0.09 -18.58 25.11
N SER A 104 -0.19 -19.40 24.06
CA SER A 104 0.96 -20.11 23.49
C SER A 104 1.89 -19.14 22.75
N SER A 105 3.20 -19.37 22.81
CA SER A 105 4.18 -18.57 22.06
C SER A 105 3.93 -18.63 20.55
N ASP A 106 3.45 -19.76 20.04
CA ASP A 106 3.16 -19.97 18.62
C ASP A 106 2.01 -19.06 18.16
N THR A 107 0.98 -18.88 18.99
CA THR A 107 -0.12 -17.95 18.71
C THR A 107 0.37 -16.50 18.66
N ILE A 108 1.31 -16.11 19.52
CA ILE A 108 1.86 -14.75 19.53
C ILE A 108 2.62 -14.48 18.24
N TRP A 109 3.49 -15.40 17.82
CA TRP A 109 4.17 -15.29 16.53
C TRP A 109 3.19 -15.25 15.36
N ALA A 110 2.18 -16.12 15.35
CA ALA A 110 1.17 -16.13 14.30
C ALA A 110 0.40 -14.81 14.20
N VAL A 111 -0.04 -14.25 15.34
CA VAL A 111 -0.77 -12.97 15.39
C VAL A 111 0.16 -11.81 14.98
N SER A 112 1.39 -11.76 15.48
CA SER A 112 2.36 -10.73 15.11
C SER A 112 2.71 -10.76 13.62
N VAL A 113 2.91 -11.94 13.04
CA VAL A 113 3.15 -12.11 11.59
C VAL A 113 1.91 -11.69 10.80
N SER A 114 0.71 -12.10 11.24
CA SER A 114 -0.54 -11.70 10.58
C SER A 114 -0.77 -10.18 10.61
N LEU A 115 -0.42 -9.52 11.71
CA LEU A 115 -0.48 -8.07 11.83
C LEU A 115 0.58 -7.36 10.97
N LEU A 116 1.79 -7.93 10.83
CA LEU A 116 2.79 -7.41 9.89
C LEU A 116 2.36 -7.60 8.42
N LEU A 117 1.70 -8.71 8.10
CA LEU A 117 1.11 -8.92 6.77
C LEU A 117 -0.02 -7.91 6.54
N LEU A 118 -0.91 -7.70 7.51
CA LEU A 118 -1.95 -6.68 7.43
C LEU A 118 -1.35 -5.28 7.24
N HIS A 119 -0.29 -4.96 7.98
CA HIS A 119 0.47 -3.72 7.81
C HIS A 119 1.01 -3.57 6.38
N LEU A 120 1.64 -4.62 5.83
CA LEU A 120 2.11 -4.66 4.45
C LEU A 120 0.99 -4.46 3.44
N PHE A 121 -0.19 -5.07 3.62
CA PHE A 121 -1.31 -4.91 2.68
C PHE A 121 -1.97 -3.52 2.75
N LEU A 122 -2.04 -2.94 3.94
CA LEU A 122 -2.68 -1.64 4.18
C LEU A 122 -1.73 -0.46 3.97
N HIS A 123 -0.42 -0.72 3.83
CA HIS A 123 0.55 0.35 3.61
C HIS A 123 0.33 1.01 2.24
N ASP A 124 0.36 2.34 2.22
CA ASP A 124 0.23 3.09 0.97
C ASP A 124 1.58 3.14 0.23
N TYR A 125 1.71 2.32 -0.81
CA TYR A 125 2.88 2.31 -1.69
C TYR A 125 2.87 3.45 -2.73
N SER A 126 1.81 4.27 -2.78
CA SER A 126 1.62 5.35 -3.75
C SER A 126 2.59 6.53 -3.58
N GLY A 127 3.39 6.56 -2.51
CA GLY A 127 4.51 7.50 -2.33
C GLY A 127 5.60 7.41 -3.41
N SER A 128 5.43 6.55 -4.43
CA SER A 128 6.29 6.40 -5.60
C SER A 128 5.90 7.23 -6.81
N THR A 129 4.66 7.74 -6.89
CA THR A 129 4.25 8.52 -8.05
C THR A 129 4.72 9.96 -7.91
N VAL A 130 5.51 10.43 -8.89
CA VAL A 130 5.97 11.83 -9.08
C VAL A 130 4.82 12.86 -9.16
N ARG A 131 3.55 12.44 -9.09
CA ARG A 131 2.40 13.33 -9.02
C ARG A 131 2.15 13.81 -7.59
N ALA A 132 2.54 15.07 -7.41
CA ALA A 132 1.87 16.08 -6.61
C ALA A 132 2.19 16.12 -5.11
N ALA A 133 3.19 16.94 -4.80
CA ALA A 133 3.19 17.86 -3.67
C ALA A 133 2.04 18.90 -3.73
N ALA A 134 0.83 18.48 -4.12
CA ALA A 134 -0.36 19.32 -4.21
C ALA A 134 -1.59 18.59 -3.66
N ALA A 135 -1.41 17.97 -2.50
CA ALA A 135 -2.43 17.86 -1.47
C ALA A 135 -1.73 17.21 -0.29
N LEU A 136 -1.71 17.91 0.84
CA LEU A 136 -1.65 17.26 2.14
C LEU A 136 -2.92 16.40 2.25
N LYS A 137 -2.97 15.28 1.51
CA LYS A 137 -4.11 14.36 1.57
C LYS A 137 -4.12 13.86 3.00
N ASN A 138 -5.24 14.07 3.69
CA ASN A 138 -5.42 13.58 5.05
C ASN A 138 -4.95 12.12 5.14
N PRO A 139 -4.25 11.72 6.22
CA PRO A 139 -3.79 10.35 6.35
C PRO A 139 -4.97 9.42 6.09
N THR A 140 -4.83 8.55 5.10
CA THR A 140 -5.89 7.61 4.76
C THR A 140 -6.14 6.74 5.99
N LEU A 141 -7.41 6.44 6.26
CA LEU A 141 -7.79 5.52 7.34
C LEU A 141 -6.98 4.22 7.25
N THR A 142 -6.70 3.75 6.04
CA THR A 142 -5.82 2.61 5.71
C THR A 142 -4.41 2.75 6.29
N SER A 143 -3.77 3.92 6.12
CA SER A 143 -2.43 4.21 6.67
C SER A 143 -2.42 4.22 8.20
N CYS A 144 -3.45 4.79 8.82
CA CYS A 144 -3.61 4.75 10.28
C CYS A 144 -3.77 3.32 10.81
N ILE A 145 -4.60 2.50 10.17
CA ILE A 145 -4.77 1.09 10.55
C ILE A 145 -3.46 0.32 10.33
N SER A 146 -2.76 0.56 9.21
CA SER A 146 -1.47 -0.06 8.91
C SER A 146 -0.45 0.22 10.02
N LEU A 147 -0.25 1.49 10.40
CA LEU A 147 0.68 1.85 11.47
C LEU A 147 0.25 1.25 12.81
N ASN A 148 -1.04 1.32 13.17
CA ASN A 148 -1.55 0.71 14.40
C ASN A 148 -1.33 -0.81 14.43
N ALA A 149 -1.53 -1.52 13.31
CA ALA A 149 -1.26 -2.96 13.22
C ALA A 149 0.21 -3.27 13.50
N SER A 150 1.14 -2.47 12.97
CA SER A 150 2.58 -2.62 13.23
C SER A 150 2.95 -2.39 14.71
N VAL A 151 2.32 -1.40 15.35
CA VAL A 151 2.52 -1.10 16.78
C VAL A 151 2.00 -2.25 17.62
N VAL A 152 0.79 -2.75 17.35
CA VAL A 152 0.22 -3.90 18.06
C VAL A 152 1.09 -5.16 17.86
N ALA A 153 1.61 -5.40 16.66
CA ALA A 153 2.55 -6.50 16.41
C ALA A 153 3.81 -6.38 17.29
N SER A 154 4.37 -5.17 17.41
CA SER A 154 5.53 -4.91 18.28
C SER A 154 5.24 -5.16 19.76
N VAL A 155 4.04 -4.81 20.24
CA VAL A 155 3.58 -5.05 21.62
C VAL A 155 3.50 -6.54 21.91
N PHE A 156 2.94 -7.33 20.98
CA PHE A 156 2.86 -8.79 21.13
C PHE A 156 4.24 -9.44 21.25
N ILE A 157 5.21 -9.03 20.41
CA ILE A 157 6.59 -9.51 20.52
C ILE A 157 7.26 -9.02 21.80
N ALA A 158 7.06 -7.75 22.16
CA ALA A 158 7.65 -7.17 23.36
C ALA A 158 7.15 -7.86 24.65
N SER A 159 5.92 -8.39 24.66
CA SER A 159 5.36 -9.16 25.78
C SER A 159 6.19 -10.40 26.18
N ARG A 160 7.10 -10.86 25.31
CA ARG A 160 7.97 -12.02 25.56
C ARG A 160 9.34 -11.65 26.11
N LEU A 161 9.69 -10.36 26.14
CA LEU A 161 10.99 -9.89 26.60
C LEU A 161 10.96 -9.68 28.12
N PRO A 162 11.90 -10.27 28.88
CA PRO A 162 11.93 -10.11 30.34
C PRO A 162 12.56 -8.78 30.78
N SER A 163 13.32 -8.12 29.90
CA SER A 163 14.06 -6.90 30.22
C SER A 163 13.31 -5.65 29.75
N ARG A 164 13.08 -4.70 30.68
CA ARG A 164 12.38 -3.42 30.41
C ARG A 164 13.05 -2.59 29.31
N LEU A 165 14.39 -2.61 29.22
CA LEU A 165 15.13 -1.87 28.19
C LEU A 165 14.91 -2.47 26.79
N HIS A 166 14.91 -3.80 26.70
CA HIS A 166 14.65 -4.49 25.44
C HIS A 166 13.20 -4.29 24.97
N VAL A 167 12.22 -4.30 25.89
CA VAL A 167 10.81 -3.97 25.61
C VAL A 167 10.71 -2.57 25.00
N PHE A 168 11.31 -1.58 25.65
CA PHE A 168 11.30 -0.20 25.17
C PHE A 168 11.96 -0.07 23.78
N ALA A 169 13.11 -0.71 23.58
CA ALA A 169 13.83 -0.69 22.30
C ALA A 169 13.04 -1.38 21.17
N ILE A 170 12.47 -2.56 21.41
CA ILE A 170 11.70 -3.31 20.41
C ILE A 170 10.39 -2.63 20.02
N MET A 171 9.78 -1.86 20.92
CA MET A 171 8.58 -1.09 20.61
C MET A 171 8.90 0.20 19.85
N LEU A 172 9.99 0.89 20.21
CA LEU A 172 10.37 2.15 19.55
C LEU A 172 10.99 1.96 18.18
N PHE A 173 11.80 0.93 17.99
CA PHE A 173 12.53 0.74 16.73
C PHE A 173 11.60 0.61 15.51
N PRO A 174 10.57 -0.27 15.50
CA PRO A 174 9.63 -0.37 14.39
C PRO A 174 8.84 0.93 14.17
N LEU A 175 8.43 1.59 15.25
CA LEU A 175 7.71 2.86 15.16
C LEU A 175 8.57 3.92 14.45
N GLN A 176 9.84 4.04 14.83
CA GLN A 176 10.76 4.96 14.19
C GLN A 176 10.99 4.58 12.72
N VAL A 177 11.27 3.31 12.44
CA VAL A 177 11.52 2.83 11.08
C VAL A 177 10.32 3.06 10.17
N PHE A 178 9.09 2.69 10.58
CA PHE A 178 7.90 2.84 9.74
C PHE A 178 7.45 4.28 9.57
N LEU A 179 7.68 5.15 10.56
CA LEU A 179 7.34 6.56 10.48
C LEU A 179 8.32 7.34 9.58
N PHE A 180 9.63 7.01 9.66
CA PHE A 180 10.66 7.70 8.87
C PHE A 180 10.91 7.08 7.49
N ALA A 181 10.64 5.79 7.27
CA ALA A 181 10.81 5.12 5.98
C ALA A 181 10.18 5.86 4.79
N PRO A 182 8.91 6.31 4.83
CA PRO A 182 8.30 7.05 3.72
C PRO A 182 9.00 8.40 3.48
N LEU A 183 9.39 9.11 4.54
CA LEU A 183 10.10 10.38 4.45
C LEU A 183 11.49 10.22 3.83
N VAL A 184 12.26 9.23 4.29
CA VAL A 184 13.60 8.91 3.76
C VAL A 184 13.51 8.56 2.28
N THR A 185 12.55 7.71 1.91
CA THR A 185 12.32 7.31 0.51
C THR A 185 11.95 8.51 -0.35
N TYR A 186 11.08 9.40 0.14
CA TYR A 186 10.71 10.64 -0.53
C TYR A 186 11.92 11.57 -0.75
N CYS A 187 12.72 11.82 0.29
CA CYS A 187 13.91 12.66 0.20
C CYS A 187 14.94 12.12 -0.79
N ILE A 188 15.17 10.80 -0.76
CA ILE A 188 16.09 10.10 -1.67
C ILE A 188 15.62 10.22 -3.12
N LYS A 189 14.34 9.97 -3.39
CA LYS A 189 13.76 10.11 -4.73
C LYS A 189 13.82 11.54 -5.26
N LYS A 190 13.62 12.52 -4.39
CA LYS A 190 13.72 13.95 -4.73
C LYS A 190 15.14 14.35 -5.13
N TYR A 191 16.16 13.75 -4.52
CA TYR A 191 17.55 14.08 -4.81
C TYR A 191 17.99 13.51 -6.17
N THR A 192 18.10 12.19 -6.29
CA THR A 192 18.37 11.55 -7.58
C THR A 192 17.81 10.13 -7.64
N PHE A 193 17.33 9.75 -8.82
CA PHE A 193 16.83 8.39 -9.06
C PHE A 193 17.90 7.30 -8.86
N ARG A 194 19.14 7.54 -9.30
CA ARG A 194 20.23 6.58 -9.16
C ARG A 194 20.55 6.28 -7.70
N LEU A 195 20.46 7.30 -6.83
CA LEU A 195 20.66 7.12 -5.39
C LEU A 195 19.54 6.28 -4.77
N HIS A 196 18.28 6.46 -5.20
CA HIS A 196 17.18 5.59 -4.78
C HIS A 196 17.43 4.12 -5.16
N LEU A 197 17.86 3.87 -6.40
CA LEU A 197 18.17 2.51 -6.85
C LEU A 197 19.33 1.90 -6.06
N PHE A 198 20.42 2.65 -5.87
CA PHE A 198 21.57 2.19 -5.09
C PHE A 198 21.20 1.89 -3.63
N PHE A 199 20.42 2.78 -3.01
CA PHE A 199 19.92 2.60 -1.65
C PHE A 199 19.05 1.35 -1.54
N SER A 200 18.11 1.15 -2.47
CA SER A 200 17.24 -0.01 -2.50
C SER A 200 18.02 -1.32 -2.69
N LEU A 201 18.97 -1.36 -3.63
CA LEU A 201 19.82 -2.54 -3.87
C LEU A 201 20.69 -2.86 -2.66
N THR A 202 21.27 -1.84 -2.03
CA THR A 202 22.07 -2.00 -0.80
C THR A 202 21.20 -2.55 0.32
N LEU A 203 20.00 -2.00 0.51
CA LEU A 203 19.06 -2.47 1.52
C LEU A 203 18.71 -3.94 1.28
N MET A 204 18.33 -4.31 0.05
CA MET A 204 18.01 -5.69 -0.33
C MET A 204 19.18 -6.66 -0.09
N ALA A 205 20.42 -6.25 -0.42
CA ALA A 205 21.59 -7.09 -0.18
C ALA A 205 21.84 -7.32 1.32
N VAL A 206 21.71 -6.26 2.13
CA VAL A 206 21.86 -6.33 3.59
C VAL A 206 20.77 -7.21 4.21
N THR A 207 19.52 -7.05 3.80
CA THR A 207 18.40 -7.87 4.32
C THR A 207 18.61 -9.35 4.00
N LEU A 208 18.92 -9.67 2.75
CA LEU A 208 19.20 -11.03 2.32
C LEU A 208 20.41 -11.64 3.07
N GLY A 209 21.46 -10.85 3.31
CA GLY A 209 22.62 -11.27 4.09
C GLY A 209 22.26 -11.68 5.52
N PHE A 210 21.46 -10.86 6.22
CA PHE A 210 21.00 -11.20 7.57
C PHE A 210 20.02 -12.39 7.59
N VAL A 211 19.09 -12.47 6.63
CA VAL A 211 18.18 -13.63 6.55
C VAL A 211 18.96 -14.92 6.27
N TYR A 212 20.00 -14.87 5.44
CA TYR A 212 20.87 -16.01 5.18
C TYR A 212 21.58 -16.50 6.45
N GLN A 213 22.05 -15.59 7.30
CA GLN A 213 22.63 -15.93 8.60
C GLN A 213 21.60 -16.53 9.58
N LEU A 214 20.33 -16.15 9.47
CA LEU A 214 19.27 -16.65 10.34
C LEU A 214 18.83 -18.07 9.94
N HIS A 215 18.42 -18.26 8.68
CA HIS A 215 17.89 -19.53 8.18
C HIS A 215 17.82 -19.61 6.63
N GLN A 216 18.34 -20.70 6.05
CA GLN A 216 18.39 -20.87 4.58
C GLN A 216 17.01 -20.91 3.91
N LEU A 217 15.99 -21.54 4.52
CA LEU A 217 14.64 -21.55 3.92
C LEU A 217 14.03 -20.15 3.83
N LEU A 218 14.21 -19.32 4.87
CA LEU A 218 13.70 -17.95 4.86
C LEU A 218 14.42 -17.10 3.80
N PHE A 219 15.70 -17.38 3.57
CA PHE A 219 16.47 -16.73 2.50
C PHE A 219 15.90 -17.07 1.12
N VAL A 220 15.66 -18.35 0.84
CA VAL A 220 15.07 -18.77 -0.44
C VAL A 220 13.67 -18.16 -0.63
N LEU A 221 12.84 -18.18 0.42
CA LEU A 221 11.50 -17.59 0.37
C LEU A 221 11.55 -16.07 0.11
N LEU A 222 12.39 -15.32 0.82
CA LEU A 222 12.51 -13.88 0.61
C LEU A 222 13.10 -13.55 -0.76
N LEU A 223 14.11 -14.29 -1.22
CA LEU A 223 14.73 -14.10 -2.52
C LEU A 223 13.71 -14.32 -3.65
N THR A 224 12.97 -15.43 -3.60
CA THR A 224 11.92 -15.73 -4.59
C THR A 224 10.82 -14.67 -4.60
N LEU A 225 10.38 -14.21 -3.42
CA LEU A 225 9.40 -13.12 -3.31
C LEU A 225 9.92 -11.82 -3.91
N LEU A 226 11.16 -11.42 -3.62
CA LEU A 226 11.76 -10.21 -4.15
C LEU A 226 11.91 -10.26 -5.67
N VAL A 227 12.40 -11.38 -6.23
CA VAL A 227 12.49 -11.58 -7.68
C VAL A 227 11.10 -11.53 -8.33
N PHE A 228 10.12 -12.16 -7.69
CA PHE A 228 8.74 -12.15 -8.17
C PHE A 228 8.16 -10.73 -8.22
N VAL A 229 8.29 -9.96 -7.14
CA VAL A 229 7.72 -8.60 -7.05
C VAL A 229 8.48 -7.61 -7.95
N THR A 230 9.82 -7.69 -8.03
CA THR A 230 10.63 -6.74 -8.81
C THR A 230 10.62 -6.97 -10.32
N VAL A 231 10.52 -8.22 -10.77
CA VAL A 231 10.71 -8.57 -12.19
C VAL A 231 9.50 -9.27 -12.76
N VAL A 232 9.08 -10.38 -12.13
CA VAL A 232 8.03 -11.24 -12.70
C VAL A 232 6.69 -10.51 -12.74
N CYS A 233 6.31 -9.82 -11.66
CA CYS A 233 5.05 -9.11 -11.56
C CYS A 233 4.96 -7.94 -12.57
N PRO A 234 5.93 -7.01 -12.68
CA PRO A 234 5.95 -5.99 -13.72
C PRO A 234 5.88 -6.56 -15.14
N TYR A 235 6.67 -7.62 -15.41
CA TYR A 235 6.66 -8.27 -16.71
C TYR A 235 5.28 -8.85 -17.04
N TRP A 236 4.68 -9.57 -16.10
CA TRP A 236 3.39 -10.19 -16.28
C TRP A 236 2.25 -9.17 -16.41
N LEU A 237 2.28 -8.10 -15.60
CA LEU A 237 1.32 -7.00 -15.71
C LEU A 237 1.31 -6.41 -17.11
N ILE A 238 2.48 -6.21 -17.71
CA ILE A 238 2.60 -5.60 -19.03
C ILE A 238 2.17 -6.58 -20.13
N ARG A 239 2.51 -7.86 -20.01
CA ARG A 239 1.99 -8.91 -20.90
C ARG A 239 0.48 -9.02 -20.86
N ILE A 240 -0.12 -8.94 -19.68
CA ILE A 240 -1.59 -8.98 -19.54
C ILE A 240 -2.25 -7.77 -20.22
N GLN A 241 -1.57 -6.61 -20.29
CA GLN A 241 -2.13 -5.44 -21.00
C GLN A 241 -2.35 -5.69 -22.49
N GLU A 242 -1.56 -6.56 -23.13
CA GLU A 242 -1.73 -6.92 -24.55
C GLU A 242 -3.08 -7.62 -24.80
N TYR A 243 -3.65 -8.25 -23.78
CA TYR A 243 -4.95 -8.91 -23.83
C TYR A 243 -6.09 -8.00 -23.35
N LYS A 244 -5.83 -6.73 -23.00
CA LYS A 244 -6.89 -5.81 -22.63
C LYS A 244 -7.74 -5.51 -23.86
N PHE A 245 -9.04 -5.76 -23.73
CA PHE A 245 -10.02 -5.51 -24.76
C PHE A 245 -11.04 -4.50 -24.23
N GLU A 246 -11.04 -3.31 -24.82
CA GLU A 246 -11.92 -2.20 -24.46
C GLU A 246 -12.66 -1.75 -25.71
N ILE A 247 -13.94 -2.13 -25.83
CA ILE A 247 -14.79 -1.64 -26.92
C ILE A 247 -15.29 -0.25 -26.51
N ASN A 248 -15.00 0.74 -27.33
CA ASN A 248 -15.60 2.06 -27.25
C ASN A 248 -16.58 2.15 -28.42
N GLY A 249 -17.75 2.72 -28.20
CA GLY A 249 -18.67 3.03 -29.29
C GLY A 249 -19.36 4.36 -29.03
N PRO A 250 -20.30 4.73 -29.89
CA PRO A 250 -20.92 6.06 -29.88
C PRO A 250 -21.93 6.26 -28.74
N TRP A 251 -22.06 5.30 -27.81
CA TRP A 251 -22.94 5.44 -26.66
C TRP A 251 -22.37 6.43 -25.64
N ASP A 252 -23.24 7.26 -25.07
CA ASP A 252 -22.86 8.17 -24.00
C ASP A 252 -22.51 7.38 -22.73
N GLU A 253 -21.23 7.31 -22.40
CA GLU A 253 -20.81 6.96 -21.04
C GLU A 253 -21.35 8.03 -20.08
N ALA A 254 -22.11 7.60 -19.06
CA ALA A 254 -22.68 8.52 -18.08
C ALA A 254 -21.56 9.25 -17.32
N LYS A 255 -21.25 10.47 -17.76
CA LYS A 255 -20.32 11.37 -17.07
C LYS A 255 -21.12 12.17 -16.05
N LEU A 256 -20.65 12.17 -14.81
CA LEU A 256 -21.19 13.06 -13.77
C LEU A 256 -20.97 14.51 -14.24
N CYS A 257 -22.05 15.24 -14.52
CA CYS A 257 -22.01 16.65 -14.97
C CYS A 257 -21.61 17.65 -13.87
N PHE A 258 -21.10 17.17 -12.74
CA PHE A 258 -20.61 17.99 -11.66
C PHE A 258 -19.17 17.56 -11.39
N ASP A 259 -18.25 18.54 -11.44
CA ASP A 259 -16.90 18.34 -10.95
C ASP A 259 -17.01 17.89 -9.48
N ILE A 260 -16.47 16.72 -9.18
CA ILE A 260 -16.16 16.35 -7.81
C ILE A 260 -14.94 17.19 -7.43
N THR A 261 -15.16 18.48 -7.20
CA THR A 261 -14.22 19.30 -6.44
C THR A 261 -14.29 18.82 -5.01
N ASP A 262 -13.31 17.98 -4.65
CA ASP A 262 -12.91 17.76 -3.25
C ASP A 262 -12.40 19.08 -2.64
#